data_AF-A0A1G4JB29-F1
#
_entry.id   AF-A0A1G4JB29-F1
#
_cell.length_a   1.000
_cell.length_b   1.000
_cell.length_c   1.000
_cell.angle_alpha   90.00
_cell.angle_beta   90.00
_cell.angle_gamma   90.00
#
_symmetry.space_group_name_H-M   'P 1'
#
loop_
_entity.id
_entity.type
_entity.pdbx_description
1 polymer ?
#
loop_
_entity_poly.entity_id
_entity_poly.type
_entity_poly.pdbx_seq_one_letter_code
_entity_poly.pdbx_strand_id
1 'polypeptide(L)' 'MSDGKCPQCGQDLRKCLIQQNYSLVMCTNLNCSYPFNERDALSNTVYTKDAEILEAAKKRLRQEEQNN' A
#
# COMPACT_ATOMS: atom_id res chain seq x y z
N MET A 1 14.77 6.71 -3.32
CA MET A 1 13.45 6.44 -2.71
C MET A 1 12.45 6.80 -3.77
N SER A 2 11.90 5.79 -4.46
CA SER A 2 10.98 5.97 -5.57
C SER A 2 9.82 6.82 -5.08
N ASP A 3 9.63 7.97 -5.73
CA ASP A 3 8.51 8.87 -5.53
C ASP A 3 7.24 8.03 -5.41
N GLY A 4 6.36 8.30 -4.44
CA GLY A 4 5.15 7.51 -4.15
C GLY A 4 4.12 7.44 -5.29
N LYS A 5 4.55 7.65 -6.54
CA LYS A 5 3.84 7.56 -7.80
C LYS A 5 4.20 6.27 -8.51
N CYS A 6 3.19 5.70 -9.16
CA CYS A 6 3.29 4.50 -9.97
C CYS A 6 4.12 4.81 -11.22
N PRO A 7 5.16 4.02 -11.53
CA PRO A 7 6.02 4.26 -12.69
C PRO A 7 5.29 4.05 -14.03
N GLN A 8 4.14 3.36 -14.03
CA GLN A 8 3.41 3.02 -15.24
C GLN A 8 2.27 4.00 -15.59
N CYS A 9 1.62 4.60 -14.59
CA CYS A 9 0.47 5.49 -14.82
C CYS A 9 0.49 6.80 -14.03
N GLY A 10 1.54 7.04 -13.23
CA GLY A 10 1.70 8.28 -12.47
C GLY A 10 0.74 8.47 -11.28
N GLN A 11 -0.16 7.51 -11.02
CA GLN A 11 -1.07 7.53 -9.86
C GLN A 11 -0.34 7.22 -8.57
N ASP A 12 -0.94 7.54 -7.41
CA ASP A 12 -0.31 7.23 -6.13
C ASP A 12 -0.20 5.71 -5.89
N LEU A 13 0.97 5.30 -5.41
CA LEU A 13 1.19 3.97 -4.87
C LEU A 13 0.70 3.91 -3.43
N ARG A 14 0.12 2.77 -3.04
CA ARG A 14 -0.28 2.51 -1.65
C ARG A 14 0.42 1.27 -1.13
N LYS A 15 0.77 1.31 0.15
CA LYS A 15 1.18 0.13 0.92
C LYS A 15 -0.07 -0.64 1.32
N CYS A 16 -0.13 -1.91 0.94
CA CYS A 16 -1.21 -2.83 1.27
C CYS A 16 -0.62 -3.99 2.07
N LEU A 17 -1.09 -4.17 3.32
CA LEU A 17 -0.62 -5.24 4.18
C LEU A 17 -1.05 -6.60 3.60
N ILE A 18 -0.10 -7.49 3.34
CA ILE A 18 -0.34 -8.82 2.76
C ILE A 18 -0.02 -9.96 3.75
N GLN A 19 0.94 -9.73 4.65
CA GLN A 19 1.32 -10.64 5.73
C GLN A 19 1.72 -9.84 6.97
N GLN A 20 1.93 -10.52 8.10
CA GLN A 20 2.37 -9.89 9.33
C GLN A 20 3.70 -9.14 9.08
N ASN A 21 3.68 -7.82 9.32
CA ASN A 21 4.80 -6.91 9.05
C ASN A 21 5.30 -6.84 7.60
N TYR A 22 4.56 -7.34 6.62
CA TYR A 22 4.91 -7.20 5.21
C TYR A 22 3.76 -6.59 4.42
N SER A 23 4.06 -5.49 3.74
CA SER A 23 3.13 -4.82 2.83
C SER A 23 3.67 -4.89 1.41
N LEU A 24 2.77 -4.99 0.45
CA LEU A 24 3.07 -4.78 -0.96
C LEU A 24 2.84 -3.31 -1.32
N VAL A 25 3.77 -2.68 -2.02
CA VAL A 25 3.56 -1.35 -2.61
C VAL A 25 2.93 -1.55 -3.99
N MET A 26 1.68 -1.09 -4.16
CA MET A 26 0.94 -1.29 -5.41
C MET A 26 0.13 -0.08 -5.85
N CYS A 27 -0.17 -0.04 -7.15
CA CYS A 27 -1.04 0.98 -7.71
C CYS A 27 -2.50 0.63 -7.41
N THR A 28 -3.30 1.61 -6.97
CA THR A 28 -4.73 1.41 -6.73
C THR A 28 -5.60 1.67 -7.96
N ASN A 29 -5.00 2.08 -9.08
CA ASN A 29 -5.72 2.22 -10.33
C ASN A 29 -6.03 0.83 -10.89
N LEU A 30 -7.31 0.48 -11.00
CA LEU A 30 -7.75 -0.84 -11.49
C LEU A 30 -7.33 -1.14 -12.93
N ASN A 31 -7.04 -0.10 -13.72
CA ASN A 31 -6.51 -0.23 -15.08
C ASN A 31 -4.98 -0.38 -15.13
N CYS A 32 -4.30 -0.30 -13.97
CA CYS A 32 -2.86 -0.43 -13.84
C CYS A 32 -2.54 -1.60 -12.91
N SER A 33 -1.94 -2.65 -13.45
CA SER A 33 -1.64 -3.87 -12.69
C SER A 33 -0.30 -3.82 -11.95
N TYR A 34 0.31 -2.65 -11.74
CA TYR A 34 1.58 -2.54 -11.04
C TYR A 34 1.44 -2.90 -9.55
N PRO A 35 2.29 -3.78 -8.99
CA PRO A 35 3.51 -4.36 -9.57
C PRO A 35 3.32 -5.77 -10.17
N PHE A 36 2.11 -6.31 -10.21
CA PHE A 36 1.83 -7.68 -10.64
C PHE A 36 2.09 -7.94 -12.13
N ASN A 37 2.15 -6.90 -12.95
CA ASN A 37 2.57 -7.01 -14.34
C ASN A 37 4.09 -6.93 -14.55
N GLU A 38 4.88 -6.87 -13.47
CA GLU A 38 6.34 -6.96 -13.53
C GLU A 38 6.81 -8.39 -13.27
N ARG A 39 7.98 -8.76 -13.83
CA ARG A 39 8.57 -10.10 -13.63
C ARG A 39 8.89 -10.39 -12.17
N ASP A 40 9.14 -9.36 -11.36
CA ASP A 40 9.50 -9.49 -9.96
C ASP A 40 8.59 -8.62 -9.08
N ALA A 41 7.31 -8.99 -9.02
CA ALA A 41 6.34 -8.32 -8.16
C ALA A 41 6.74 -8.35 -6.67
N LEU A 42 7.50 -9.37 -6.25
CA LEU A 42 7.93 -9.54 -4.86
C LEU A 42 8.96 -8.50 -4.42
N SER A 43 9.74 -7.94 -5.36
CA SER A 43 10.65 -6.81 -5.08
C SER A 43 9.94 -5.57 -4.51
N ASN A 44 8.63 -5.46 -4.69
CA ASN A 44 7.80 -4.38 -4.15
C ASN A 44 7.24 -4.69 -2.75
N THR A 45 7.66 -5.79 -2.14
CA THR A 45 7.31 -6.14 -0.76
C THR A 45 8.22 -5.39 0.20
N VAL A 46 7.63 -4.67 1.14
CA VAL A 46 8.33 -3.86 2.13
C VAL A 46 7.95 -4.29 3.54
N TYR A 47 8.94 -4.32 4.42
CA TYR A 47 8.68 -4.49 5.85
C TYR A 47 7.89 -3.29 6.38
N THR A 48 6.89 -3.56 7.21
CA THR A 48 6.01 -2.56 7.84
C THR A 48 6.06 -2.74 9.34
N LYS A 49 6.46 -1.70 10.06
CA LYS A 49 6.57 -1.74 11.52
C LYS A 49 5.19 -1.87 12.15
N ASP A 50 5.10 -2.55 13.30
CA ASP A 50 3.84 -2.68 14.04
C ASP A 50 3.21 -1.32 14.38
N ALA A 51 4.05 -0.32 14.69
CA ALA A 51 3.58 1.04 14.92
C ALA A 51 2.84 1.63 13.70
N GLU A 52 3.34 1.41 12.47
CA GLU A 52 2.66 1.87 11.25
C GLU A 52 1.32 1.14 11.05
N ILE A 53 1.28 -0.17 11.36
CA ILE A 53 0.05 -0.98 11.28
C ILE A 53 -1.00 -0.48 12.27
N LEU A 54 -0.59 -0.25 13.52
CA LEU A 54 -1.45 0.25 14.59
C LEU A 54 -1.98 1.65 14.29
N GLU A 55 -1.14 2.56 13.79
CA GLU A 55 -1.58 3.91 13.41
C GLU A 55 -2.59 3.88 12.24
N ALA A 56 -2.36 3.02 11.24
CA ALA A 56 -3.31 2.81 10.16
C ALA A 56 -4.65 2.25 10.67
N ALA A 57 -4.62 1.31 11.62
CA ALA A 57 -5.83 0.76 12.24
C ALA A 57 -6.60 1.81 13.04
N LYS A 58 -5.92 2.58 13.90
CA LYS A 58 -6.53 3.69 14.65
C LYS A 58 -7.16 4.73 13.72
N LYS A 59 -6.53 5.05 12.59
CA LYS A 59 -7.08 5.99 11.61
C LYS A 59 -8.39 5.48 11.01
N ARG A 60 -8.51 4.18 10.70
CA ARG A 60 -9.75 3.58 10.19
C ARG A 60 -10.87 3.65 11.22
N LEU A 61 -10.58 3.27 12.47
CA LEU A 61 -11.56 3.32 13.56
C LEU A 61 -12.12 4.73 13.77
N ARG A 62 -11.25 5.76 13.80
CA ARG A 62 -11.70 7.16 13.92
C ARG A 62 -12.58 7.63 12.77
N GLN A 63 -12.36 7.12 11.54
CA GLN A 63 -13.19 7.47 10.39
C GLN A 63 -14.58 6.84 10.49
N GLU A 64 -14.69 5.63 11.04
CA GLU A 64 -15.97 4.98 11.32
C GLU A 64 -16.74 5.73 12.42
N GLU A 65 -16.06 6.20 13.46
CA GLU A 65 -16.65 6.98 14.55
C GLU A 65 -17.19 8.35 14.10
N GLN A 66 -16.55 9.01 13.13
CA GLN A 66 -16.96 10.33 12.63
C GLN A 66 -18.11 10.28 11.60
N ASN A 67 -18.33 9.11 11.00
CA ASN A 67 -19.38 8.91 9.99
C ASN A 67 -20.69 8.40 10.60
N ASN A 68 -20.75 8.21 11.92
CA ASN A 68 -21.94 7.88 12.71
C ASN A 68 -22.42 9.09 13.51
#